data_AF-A0A961H3D7-F1
#
_entry.id   AF-A0A961H3D7-F1
#
_cell.length_a   1.000
_cell.length_b   1.000
_cell.length_c   1.000
_cell.angle_alpha   90.00
_cell.angle_beta   90.00
_cell.angle_gamma   90.00
#
_symmetry.space_group_name_H-M   'P 1'
#
loop_
_entity.id
_entity.type
_entity.pdbx_description
1 polymer ?
#
loop_
_entity_poly.entity_id
_entity_poly.type
_entity_poly.pdbx_seq_one_letter_code
_entity_poly.pdbx_strand_id
1 'polypeptide(L)'
;MSDASTQTYTLEILAETTGLSTQTIVQYQEHGLIRAEYDDETLRTLRRIQHLRETCEMNLAGLKLLTQLLDEVEQLRNELRARR
;
A
#
# COMPACT_ATOMS: atom_id res chain seq x y z
N MET A 1 16.80 15.27 14.99
CA MET A 1 16.39 14.20 14.06
C MET A 1 14.94 13.94 14.38
N SER A 2 14.04 14.36 13.50
CA SER A 2 12.60 14.47 13.81
C SER A 2 11.98 13.10 14.06
N ASP A 3 11.31 13.01 15.19
CA ASP A 3 10.45 11.90 15.60
C ASP A 3 9.35 11.75 14.52
N ALA A 4 9.47 10.71 13.69
CA ALA A 4 8.42 10.39 12.73
C ALA A 4 7.27 9.77 13.54
N SER A 5 6.39 10.61 14.06
CA SER A 5 5.17 10.17 14.71
C SER A 5 4.35 9.39 13.68
N THR A 6 4.40 8.07 13.74
CA THR A 6 3.54 7.20 12.93
C THR A 6 2.09 7.48 13.34
N GLN A 7 1.41 8.32 12.57
CA GLN A 7 0.02 8.64 12.87
C GLN A 7 -0.85 7.45 12.50
N THR A 8 -1.51 6.87 13.50
CA THR A 8 -2.48 5.80 13.30
C THR A 8 -3.84 6.39 12.95
N TYR A 9 -4.46 5.84 11.92
CA TYR A 9 -5.76 6.19 11.39
C TYR A 9 -6.77 5.09 11.73
N THR A 10 -8.05 5.48 11.75
CA THR A 10 -9.12 4.47 11.75
C THR A 10 -9.43 4.04 10.31
N LEU A 11 -10.13 2.91 10.18
CA LEU A 11 -10.56 2.40 8.87
C LEU A 11 -11.46 3.41 8.13
N GLU A 12 -12.30 4.14 8.87
CA GLU A 12 -13.18 5.18 8.35
C GLU A 12 -12.39 6.36 7.79
N ILE A 13 -11.34 6.80 8.48
CA ILE A 13 -10.48 7.89 8.01
C ILE A 13 -9.75 7.49 6.73
N LEU A 14 -9.27 6.24 6.65
CA LEU A 14 -8.67 5.73 5.42
C LEU A 14 -9.67 5.69 4.26
N ALA A 15 -10.90 5.25 4.51
CA ALA A 15 -11.98 5.23 3.52
C ALA A 15 -12.30 6.64 2.99
N GLU A 16 -12.47 7.61 3.88
CA GLU A 16 -12.73 9.00 3.51
C GLU A 16 -11.55 9.61 2.72
N THR A 17 -10.32 9.36 3.16
CA THR A 17 -9.12 9.96 2.55
C THR A 17 -8.78 9.37 1.17
N THR A 18 -9.16 8.11 0.94
CA THR A 18 -8.83 7.38 -0.31
C THR A 18 -10.04 7.24 -1.24
N GLY A 19 -11.24 7.57 -0.78
CA GLY A 19 -12.49 7.35 -1.51
C GLY A 19 -12.87 5.87 -1.66
N LEU A 20 -12.16 4.96 -0.99
CA LEU A 20 -12.47 3.52 -0.97
C LEU A 20 -13.56 3.22 0.06
N SER A 21 -14.39 2.22 -0.20
CA SER A 21 -15.26 1.69 0.85
C SER A 21 -14.44 0.96 1.91
N THR A 22 -14.87 1.01 3.17
CA THR A 22 -14.26 0.26 4.27
C THR A 22 -14.16 -1.24 3.96
N GLN A 23 -15.19 -1.80 3.30
CA GLN A 23 -15.18 -3.19 2.82
C GLN A 23 -14.04 -3.48 1.83
N THR A 24 -13.76 -2.55 0.90
CA THR A 24 -12.64 -2.72 -0.05
C THR A 24 -11.30 -2.72 0.65
N ILE A 25 -11.13 -1.84 1.65
CA ILE A 25 -9.90 -1.77 2.44
C ILE A 25 -9.70 -3.05 3.25
N VAL A 26 -10.76 -3.60 3.85
CA VAL A 26 -10.73 -4.90 4.55
C VAL A 26 -10.32 -6.02 3.59
N GLN A 27 -10.89 -6.07 2.38
CA GLN A 27 -10.49 -7.07 1.38
C GLN A 27 -9.01 -6.94 1.00
N TYR A 28 -8.50 -5.71 0.87
CA TYR A 28 -7.07 -5.48 0.59
C TYR A 28 -6.19 -5.98 1.74
N GLN A 29 -6.61 -5.80 2.99
CA GLN A 29 -5.93 -6.36 4.14
C GLN A 29 -5.95 -7.90 4.11
N GLU A 30 -7.12 -8.51 3.90
CA GLU A 30 -7.28 -9.97 3.83
C GLU A 30 -6.44 -10.61 2.71
N HIS A 31 -6.26 -9.90 1.60
CA HIS A 31 -5.43 -10.35 0.48
C HIS A 31 -3.93 -10.02 0.64
N GLY A 32 -3.54 -9.35 1.72
CA GLY A 32 -2.16 -8.99 2.04
C GLY A 32 -1.60 -7.83 1.22
N LEU A 33 -2.47 -6.98 0.65
CA LEU A 33 -2.07 -5.80 -0.11
C LEU A 33 -1.71 -4.62 0.80
N ILE A 34 -2.25 -4.60 2.02
CA ILE A 34 -1.95 -3.61 3.06
C ILE A 34 -1.81 -4.31 4.41
N ARG A 35 -1.13 -3.66 5.36
CA ARG A 35 -1.03 -4.12 6.76
C ARG A 35 -2.22 -3.60 7.58
N ALA A 36 -2.48 -4.24 8.72
CA ALA A 36 -3.51 -3.80 9.67
C ALA A 36 -3.07 -2.58 10.51
N GLU A 37 -1.80 -2.19 10.41
CA GLU A 37 -1.26 -0.96 10.96
C GLU A 37 -1.67 0.17 10.02
N TYR A 38 -2.86 0.73 10.27
CA TYR A 38 -3.45 1.81 9.49
C TYR A 38 -2.68 3.12 9.72
N ASP A 39 -1.48 3.21 9.19
CA ASP A 39 -0.59 4.35 9.32
C ASP A 39 -0.37 5.07 7.98
N ASP A 40 0.58 6.02 7.97
CA ASP A 40 0.94 6.74 6.76
C ASP A 40 1.49 5.83 5.64
N GLU A 41 2.12 4.70 5.98
CA GLU A 41 2.62 3.74 4.99
C GLU A 41 1.46 3.00 4.33
N THR A 42 0.48 2.57 5.12
CA THR A 42 -0.77 1.98 4.62
C THR A 42 -1.53 2.97 3.73
N LEU A 43 -1.65 4.23 4.14
CA LEU A 43 -2.30 5.26 3.34
C LEU A 43 -1.59 5.51 2.00
N ARG A 44 -0.25 5.58 2.00
CA ARG A 44 0.55 5.70 0.76
C ARG A 44 0.32 4.50 -0.17
N THR A 45 0.28 3.30 0.39
CA THR A 45 0.02 2.06 -0.36
C THR A 45 -1.36 2.07 -1.00
N LEU A 46 -2.39 2.46 -0.25
CA LEU A 46 -3.77 2.57 -0.78
C LEU A 46 -3.86 3.55 -1.95
N ARG A 47 -3.25 4.74 -1.85
CA ARG A 47 -3.20 5.72 -2.95
C ARG A 47 -2.50 5.17 -4.18
N ARG A 48 -1.41 4.42 -3.99
CA ARG A 48 -0.68 3.79 -5.10
C ARG A 48 -1.53 2.73 -5.80
N ILE A 49 -2.22 1.88 -5.04
CA ILE A 49 -3.14 0.88 -5.58
C ILE A 49 -4.26 1.56 -6.38
N GLN A 50 -4.84 2.64 -5.85
CA GLN A 50 -5.87 3.41 -6.54
C GLN A 50 -5.36 3.98 -7.87
N HIS A 51 -4.21 4.67 -7.86
CA HIS A 51 -3.62 5.23 -9.07
C HIS A 51 -3.37 4.15 -10.13
N LEU A 52 -2.95 2.96 -9.73
CA LEU A 52 -2.75 1.82 -10.63
C LEU A 52 -4.08 1.27 -11.19
N ARG A 53 -5.15 1.21 -10.38
CA ARG A 53 -6.48 0.81 -10.85
C ARG A 53 -7.05 1.78 -11.89
N GLU A 54 -6.95 3.07 -11.59
CA GLU A 54 -7.49 4.14 -12.43
C GLU A 54 -6.69 4.31 -13.73
N THR A 55 -5.37 4.16 -13.67
CA THR A 55 -4.49 4.37 -14.83
C THR A 55 -4.37 3.13 -15.72
N CYS A 56 -4.51 1.92 -15.17
CA CYS A 56 -4.20 0.69 -15.90
C CYS A 56 -5.42 -0.22 -16.18
N GLU A 57 -6.65 0.18 -15.80
CA GLU A 57 -7.86 -0.68 -15.86
C GLU A 57 -7.64 -2.08 -15.26
N MET A 58 -6.72 -2.18 -14.30
CA MET A 58 -6.13 -3.45 -13.90
C MET A 58 -6.93 -4.09 -12.78
N ASN A 59 -7.29 -5.37 -12.97
CA ASN A 59 -8.02 -6.14 -11.97
C ASN A 59 -7.16 -6.46 -10.72
N LEU A 60 -7.80 -6.96 -9.65
CA LEU A 60 -7.15 -7.23 -8.36
C LEU A 60 -5.96 -8.20 -8.45
N ALA A 61 -6.02 -9.18 -9.36
CA ALA A 61 -4.93 -10.11 -9.59
C ALA A 61 -3.70 -9.41 -10.19
N GLY A 62 -3.92 -8.50 -11.15
CA GLY A 62 -2.85 -7.68 -11.72
C GLY A 62 -2.23 -6.71 -10.71
N LEU A 63 -3.04 -6.11 -9.83
CA LEU A 63 -2.53 -5.26 -8.74
C LEU A 63 -1.64 -6.05 -7.78
N LYS A 64 -2.09 -7.24 -7.37
CA LYS A 64 -1.32 -8.10 -6.46
C LYS A 64 0.03 -8.48 -7.06
N LEU A 65 0.05 -8.86 -8.34
CA LEU A 65 1.29 -9.20 -9.04
C LEU A 65 2.22 -7.98 -9.14
N LEU A 66 1.68 -6.81 -9.47
CA LEU A 66 2.49 -5.60 -9.61
C LEU A 66 3.09 -5.16 -8.26
N THR A 67 2.32 -5.20 -7.17
CA THR A 67 2.83 -4.87 -5.84
C THR A 67 3.96 -5.83 -5.43
N GLN A 68 3.80 -7.14 -5.67
CA GLN A 68 4.86 -8.12 -5.39
C GLN A 68 6.13 -7.84 -6.20
N LEU A 69 6.01 -7.51 -7.49
CA LEU A 69 7.16 -7.18 -8.33
C LEU A 69 7.86 -5.89 -7.87
N LEU A 70 7.10 -4.91 -7.40
CA LEU A 70 7.66 -3.66 -6.87
C LEU A 70 8.43 -3.89 -5.57
N ASP A 71 7.90 -4.72 -4.68
CA ASP A 71 8.57 -5.11 -3.44
C ASP A 71 9.87 -5.86 -3.72
N GLU A 72 9.85 -6.80 -4.67
CA GLU A 72 11.04 -7.57 -5.07
C GLU A 72 12.12 -6.67 -5.69
N VAL A 73 11.74 -5.69 -6.52
CA VAL A 73 12.69 -4.69 -7.04
C VAL A 73 13.31 -3.87 -5.92
N GLU A 74 12.54 -3.46 -4.92
CA GLU A 74 13.07 -2.69 -3.80
C GLU A 74 14.00 -3.52 -2.91
N GLN A 75 13.67 -4.81 -2.69
CA GLN A 75 14.58 -5.76 -2.02
C GLN A 75 15.91 -5.90 -2.77
N LEU A 76 15.87 -6.13 -4.09
CA LEU A 76 17.08 -6.25 -4.91
C LEU A 76 17.93 -4.98 -4.89
N ARG A 77 17.29 -3.80 -4.90
CA ARG A 77 18.01 -2.52 -4.76
C ARG A 77 18.68 -2.37 -3.40
N ASN A 78 18.01 -2.81 -2.33
CA ASN A 78 18.58 -2.76 -0.98
C ASN A 78 19.77 -3.73 -0.84
N GLU A 79 19.69 -4.93 -1.42
CA GLU A 79 20.84 -5.84 -1.47
C GLU A 79 22.04 -5.24 -2.21
N LEU A 80 21.82 -4.63 -3.38
CA LEU A 80 22.90 -3.98 -4.13
C LEU A 80 23.54 -2.82 -3.36
N ARG A 81 22.74 -2.05 -2.60
CA ARG A 81 23.25 -0.99 -1.72
C ARG A 81 24.05 -1.56 -0.55
N ALA A 82 23.61 -2.67 0.03
CA ALA A 82 24.30 -3.30 1.17
C ALA A 82 25.63 -3.98 0.80
N ARG A 83 25.82 -4.31 -0.49
CA ARG A 83 27.08 -4.87 -1.02
C ARG A 83 28.11 -3.81 -1.46
N ARG A 84 27.77 -2.53 -1.37
CA ARG A 84 28.68 -1.39 -1.64
C ARG A 84 29.22 -0.82 -0.34
#